data_AF-A0A916GRL0-F1
#
_entry.id   AF-A0A916GRL0-F1
#
_cell.length_a   1.000
_cell.length_b   1.000
_cell.length_c   1.000
_cell.angle_alpha   90.00
_cell.angle_beta   90.00
_cell.angle_gamma   90.00
#
_symmetry.space_group_name_H-M   'P 1'
#
loop_
_entity.id
_entity.type
_entity.pdbx_description
1 polymer ?
#
loop_
_entity_poly.entity_id
_entity_poly.type
_entity_poly.pdbx_seq_one_letter_code
_entity_poly.pdbx_strand_id
1 'polypeptide(L)'
;MKFNRAKAVAMLALVAAAGGVASLAPALPYPDPYANLPGTITLTGTVRDFKERTVSGGHGDFERQPTGGFALYVKMVQDQLGSNGKPVMRSAGYKLTSEYKDSQGRPRIPNREYIASRSGDVNGAVATSTGGALTTAENFDKWFTDVPGVNLSRPLSLTMVRQANSNVYTFNDRTDAFFAGRGGFFPINGELWGNSGGTTPNQNFHFTYELNTSFVYERGHNQAFTFTGDDDVWVFIDNKLVIDIGGVHAARSQTIELDRLNWLVDGQEYNLNFFFAERHRTQSNFRIDTTMVLRAIDPPATSALFD
;
A
#
# COMPACT_ATOMS: atom_id res chain seq x y z
N MET A 1 0.29 45.00 -26.29
CA MET A 1 -0.52 43.78 -26.06
C MET A 1 0.39 42.57 -26.13
N LYS A 2 0.84 42.05 -24.99
CA LYS A 2 1.61 40.80 -24.93
C LYS A 2 0.63 39.67 -24.58
N PHE A 3 0.44 38.73 -25.49
CA PHE A 3 -0.42 37.57 -25.28
C PHE A 3 0.28 36.55 -24.37
N ASN A 4 -0.41 36.25 -23.29
CA ASN A 4 -0.11 35.26 -22.27
C ASN A 4 -0.36 33.86 -22.86
N ARG A 5 0.62 32.94 -22.83
CA ARG A 5 0.38 31.52 -23.08
C ARG A 5 0.48 30.77 -21.76
N ALA A 6 -0.66 30.65 -21.09
CA ALA A 6 -0.85 29.69 -20.01
C ALA A 6 -0.66 28.28 -20.58
N LYS A 7 0.30 27.53 -20.03
CA LYS A 7 0.40 26.07 -20.26
C LYS A 7 -0.74 25.43 -19.48
N ALA A 8 -1.82 25.07 -20.16
CA ALA A 8 -2.83 24.18 -19.61
C ALA A 8 -2.24 22.76 -19.59
N VAL A 9 -1.74 22.34 -18.43
CA VAL A 9 -1.46 20.92 -18.17
C VAL A 9 -2.82 20.29 -17.86
N ALA A 10 -3.28 19.40 -18.74
CA ALA A 10 -4.50 18.65 -18.51
C ALA A 10 -4.29 17.73 -17.29
N MET A 11 -5.02 18.00 -16.20
CA MET A 11 -5.20 17.06 -15.11
C MET A 11 -5.96 15.84 -15.66
N LEU A 12 -5.28 14.71 -15.80
CA LEU A 12 -5.98 13.43 -15.89
C LEU A 12 -6.34 13.03 -14.45
N ALA A 13 -7.62 13.11 -14.12
CA ALA A 13 -8.14 12.58 -12.88
C ALA A 13 -7.83 11.07 -12.80
N LEU A 14 -7.35 10.62 -11.63
CA LEU A 14 -7.17 9.21 -11.32
C LEU A 14 -8.57 8.57 -11.22
N VAL A 15 -9.17 8.18 -12.34
CA VAL A 15 -10.47 7.50 -12.35
C VAL A 15 -10.22 6.01 -12.25
N ALA A 16 -10.68 5.41 -11.15
CA ALA A 16 -10.81 3.96 -11.04
C ALA A 16 -11.96 3.50 -11.95
N ALA A 17 -11.64 2.92 -13.10
CA ALA A 17 -12.61 2.27 -13.97
C ALA A 17 -12.29 0.78 -14.12
N ALA A 18 -13.26 -0.06 -13.77
CA ALA A 18 -13.30 -1.48 -14.06
C ALA A 18 -13.92 -1.69 -15.45
N GLY A 19 -13.36 -2.61 -16.25
CA GLY A 19 -13.98 -3.08 -17.50
C GLY A 19 -12.99 -3.15 -18.67
N GLY A 20 -12.58 -4.37 -19.02
CA GLY A 20 -11.76 -4.63 -20.21
C GLY A 20 -12.61 -4.77 -21.47
N VAL A 21 -12.25 -4.02 -22.50
CA VAL A 21 -12.42 -4.42 -23.90
C VAL A 21 -11.12 -4.01 -24.60
N ALA A 22 -10.36 -4.97 -25.11
CA ALA A 22 -9.18 -4.69 -25.92
C ALA A 22 -9.63 -4.16 -27.29
N SER A 23 -9.92 -2.87 -27.37
CA SER A 23 -9.93 -2.16 -28.64
C SER A 23 -8.49 -1.79 -28.98
N LEU A 24 -8.04 -2.14 -30.19
CA LEU A 24 -6.82 -1.57 -30.76
C LEU A 24 -7.05 -0.06 -30.88
N ALA A 25 -6.59 0.69 -29.88
CA ALA A 25 -6.66 2.13 -29.91
C ALA A 25 -5.89 2.63 -31.14
N PRO A 26 -6.49 3.50 -31.98
CA PRO A 26 -5.73 4.13 -33.06
C PRO A 26 -4.53 4.86 -32.46
N ALA A 27 -3.37 4.75 -33.11
CA ALA A 27 -2.16 5.46 -32.71
C ALA A 27 -2.50 6.94 -32.53
N LEU A 28 -2.37 7.45 -31.30
CA LEU A 28 -2.68 8.84 -31.03
C LEU A 28 -1.72 9.72 -31.86
N PRO A 29 -2.20 10.84 -32.44
CA PRO A 29 -1.42 11.64 -33.39
C PRO A 29 -0.25 12.43 -32.76
N TYR A 30 0.05 12.23 -31.47
CA TYR A 30 1.10 12.93 -30.76
C TYR A 30 2.05 11.96 -30.07
N PRO A 31 3.37 12.20 -30.10
CA PRO A 31 4.35 11.38 -29.40
C PRO A 31 4.08 11.41 -27.89
N ASP A 32 4.27 10.26 -27.23
CA ASP A 32 4.10 10.13 -25.79
C ASP A 32 4.97 11.17 -25.05
N PRO A 33 4.36 12.12 -24.32
CA PRO A 33 5.11 13.19 -23.65
C PRO A 33 6.01 12.69 -22.52
N TYR A 34 5.87 11.42 -22.12
CA TYR A 34 6.64 10.77 -21.06
C TYR A 34 7.53 9.65 -21.60
N ALA A 35 7.84 9.65 -22.90
CA ALA A 35 8.69 8.65 -23.54
C ALA A 35 10.11 8.55 -22.94
N ASN A 36 10.56 9.57 -22.21
CA ASN A 36 11.83 9.57 -21.49
C ASN A 36 11.80 8.76 -20.17
N LEU A 37 10.61 8.39 -19.69
CA LEU A 37 10.44 7.58 -18.49
C LEU A 37 10.48 6.08 -18.85
N PRO A 38 11.04 5.22 -17.98
CA PRO A 38 11.09 3.78 -18.24
C PRO A 38 9.68 3.20 -18.39
N GLY A 39 9.50 2.24 -19.31
CA GLY A 39 8.20 1.59 -19.51
C GLY A 39 7.74 0.76 -18.31
N THR A 40 8.69 0.25 -17.52
CA THR A 40 8.42 -0.54 -16.31
C THR A 40 9.42 -0.20 -15.20
N ILE A 41 9.02 -0.47 -13.96
CA ILE A 41 9.87 -0.41 -12.77
C ILE A 41 9.64 -1.71 -11.99
N THR A 42 10.70 -2.44 -11.66
CA THR A 42 10.60 -3.62 -10.80
C THR A 42 11.01 -3.27 -9.38
N LEU A 43 10.16 -3.59 -8.42
CA LEU A 43 10.36 -3.34 -6.99
C LEU A 43 10.37 -4.68 -6.26
N THR A 44 11.45 -4.96 -5.54
CA THR A 44 11.60 -6.21 -4.79
C THR A 44 11.45 -5.95 -3.31
N GLY A 45 10.47 -6.61 -2.70
CA GLY A 45 10.26 -6.64 -1.27
C GLY A 45 10.40 -8.03 -0.69
N THR A 46 9.98 -8.20 0.55
CA THR A 46 9.95 -9.47 1.27
C THR A 46 8.51 -9.83 1.60
N VAL A 47 8.07 -11.02 1.19
CA VAL A 47 6.82 -11.61 1.63
C VAL A 47 7.10 -12.59 2.77
N ARG A 48 6.24 -12.60 3.80
CA ARG A 48 6.35 -13.50 4.95
C ARG A 48 5.03 -14.23 5.17
N ASP A 49 5.10 -15.54 5.34
CA ASP A 49 3.95 -16.41 5.59
C ASP A 49 3.75 -16.65 7.08
N PHE A 50 2.49 -16.70 7.51
CA PHE A 50 2.08 -16.87 8.90
C PHE A 50 1.07 -18.00 9.04
N LYS A 51 1.12 -18.68 10.18
CA LYS A 51 0.10 -19.63 10.57
C LYS A 51 -1.07 -18.91 11.25
N GLU A 52 -2.29 -19.39 11.00
CA GLU A 52 -3.50 -18.92 11.68
C GLU A 52 -3.35 -19.00 13.21
N ARG A 53 -3.90 -18.04 13.94
CA ARG A 53 -3.87 -17.97 15.41
C ARG A 53 -4.30 -19.25 16.18
N THR A 54 -5.10 -20.12 15.57
CA THR A 54 -5.70 -21.29 16.23
C THR A 54 -4.90 -22.57 16.08
N VAL A 55 -3.86 -22.59 15.23
CA VAL A 55 -3.01 -23.77 15.01
C VAL A 55 -1.71 -23.68 15.80
N SER A 56 -1.00 -24.81 15.92
CA SER A 56 0.30 -24.84 16.60
C SER A 56 1.32 -23.93 15.91
N GLY A 57 1.94 -23.02 16.68
CA GLY A 57 2.82 -21.97 16.16
C GLY A 57 2.08 -20.83 15.44
N GLY A 58 0.76 -20.74 15.62
CA GLY A 58 -0.09 -19.69 15.06
C GLY A 58 0.24 -18.29 15.59
N HIS A 59 0.12 -17.29 14.73
CA HIS A 59 0.32 -15.89 15.12
C HIS A 59 -1.00 -15.25 15.57
N GLY A 60 -1.00 -14.59 16.74
CA GLY A 60 -2.22 -14.16 17.43
C GLY A 60 -3.12 -13.16 16.67
N ASP A 61 -2.60 -12.50 15.63
CA ASP A 61 -3.34 -11.51 14.85
C ASP A 61 -3.97 -12.02 13.55
N PHE A 62 -3.58 -13.22 13.06
CA PHE A 62 -4.07 -13.77 11.79
C PHE A 62 -5.36 -14.57 12.01
N GLU A 63 -6.43 -14.26 11.24
CA GLU A 63 -7.85 -14.58 11.53
C GLU A 63 -8.39 -14.02 12.85
N ARG A 64 -7.79 -12.96 13.39
CA ARG A 64 -8.34 -12.32 14.58
C ARG A 64 -9.56 -11.48 14.18
N GLN A 65 -10.72 -11.78 14.75
CA GLN A 65 -11.88 -10.88 14.66
C GLN A 65 -11.70 -9.70 15.63
N PRO A 66 -11.70 -8.42 15.16
CA PRO A 66 -11.63 -7.27 16.05
C PRO A 66 -12.83 -7.22 17.02
N THR A 67 -12.62 -6.80 18.26
CA THR A 67 -13.72 -6.69 19.26
C THR A 67 -14.76 -5.63 18.87
N GLY A 68 -14.34 -4.61 18.12
CA GLY A 68 -15.21 -3.61 17.51
C GLY A 68 -15.85 -4.07 16.19
N GLY A 69 -15.63 -5.31 15.76
CA GLY A 69 -16.05 -5.86 14.46
C GLY A 69 -15.13 -5.47 13.30
N PHE A 70 -15.28 -6.14 12.15
CA PHE A 70 -14.53 -5.86 10.92
C PHE A 70 -14.81 -4.44 10.42
N ALA A 71 -13.74 -3.69 10.11
CA ALA A 71 -13.78 -2.32 9.63
C ALA A 71 -12.37 -1.79 9.33
N LEU A 72 -12.33 -0.60 8.73
CA LEU A 72 -11.15 0.25 8.69
C LEU A 72 -10.84 0.79 10.10
N TYR A 73 -9.62 0.56 10.54
CA TYR A 73 -9.03 1.03 11.79
C TYR A 73 -7.83 1.93 11.48
N VAL A 74 -7.67 2.98 12.26
CA VAL A 74 -6.53 3.91 12.18
C VAL A 74 -5.81 4.00 13.52
N LYS A 75 -4.61 4.61 13.53
CA LYS A 75 -3.77 4.74 14.73
C LYS A 75 -3.38 3.38 15.34
N MET A 76 -3.33 2.33 14.52
CA MET A 76 -2.78 1.03 14.92
C MET A 76 -1.25 1.12 15.07
N VAL A 77 -0.60 1.90 14.21
CA VAL A 77 0.84 2.15 14.22
C VAL A 77 1.18 3.56 14.67
N GLN A 78 2.42 3.75 15.13
CA GLN A 78 3.00 5.05 15.41
C GLN A 78 3.15 5.86 14.13
N ASP A 79 3.20 7.19 14.26
CA ASP A 79 3.40 8.09 13.11
C ASP A 79 4.85 8.03 12.58
N GLN A 80 5.77 7.47 13.36
CA GLN A 80 7.17 7.24 12.96
C GLN A 80 7.51 5.75 12.98
N LEU A 81 8.37 5.34 12.03
CA LEU A 81 9.01 4.02 12.08
C LEU A 81 9.92 3.90 13.31
N GLY A 82 10.06 2.67 13.81
CA GLY A 82 11.04 2.34 14.84
C GLY A 82 12.47 2.44 14.32
N SER A 83 13.46 2.36 15.21
CA SER A 83 14.88 2.41 14.84
C SER A 83 15.33 1.27 13.92
N ASN A 84 14.56 0.17 13.86
CA ASN A 84 14.74 -0.95 12.96
C ASN A 84 14.08 -0.75 11.58
N GLY A 85 13.50 0.43 11.32
CA GLY A 85 12.79 0.73 10.08
C GLY A 85 11.43 0.05 9.95
N LYS A 86 10.85 -0.48 11.04
CA LYS A 86 9.55 -1.18 11.03
C LYS A 86 8.43 -0.36 11.67
N PRO A 87 7.16 -0.58 11.31
CA PRO A 87 6.04 0.02 12.01
C PRO A 87 6.04 -0.44 13.47
N VAL A 88 5.77 0.49 14.38
CA VAL A 88 5.66 0.20 15.82
C VAL A 88 4.20 0.29 16.22
N MET A 89 3.71 -0.67 17.01
CA MET A 89 2.33 -0.63 17.50
C MET A 89 2.10 0.63 18.35
N ARG A 90 1.00 1.33 18.07
CA ARG A 90 0.51 2.47 18.87
C ARG A 90 -0.68 2.09 19.74
N SER A 91 -1.61 1.32 19.18
CA SER A 91 -2.83 0.92 19.87
C SER A 91 -3.47 -0.27 19.19
N ALA A 92 -4.52 -0.82 19.79
CA ALA A 92 -5.36 -1.84 19.14
C ALA A 92 -6.33 -1.27 18.08
N GLY A 93 -6.06 -0.08 17.54
CA GLY A 93 -6.80 0.55 16.44
C GLY A 93 -8.10 1.21 16.86
N TYR A 94 -8.37 2.40 16.32
CA TYR A 94 -9.64 3.11 16.47
C TYR A 94 -10.44 2.99 15.18
N LYS A 95 -11.68 2.48 15.28
CA LYS A 95 -12.56 2.29 14.13
C LYS A 95 -12.84 3.65 13.46
N LEU A 96 -12.65 3.74 12.16
CA LEU A 96 -13.04 4.92 11.37
C LEU A 96 -14.56 4.88 11.17
N THR A 97 -15.26 5.91 11.63
CA THR A 97 -16.74 6.01 11.53
C THR A 97 -17.17 6.87 10.36
N SER A 98 -16.31 7.79 9.90
CA SER A 98 -16.43 8.46 8.61
C SER A 98 -15.05 8.75 8.03
N GLU A 99 -14.93 8.66 6.70
CA GLU A 99 -13.65 8.82 6.01
C GLU A 99 -13.21 10.29 5.93
N TYR A 100 -11.90 10.50 6.05
CA TYR A 100 -11.27 11.76 5.68
C TYR A 100 -11.11 11.79 4.18
N LYS A 101 -11.42 12.92 3.54
CA LYS A 101 -11.33 13.07 2.08
C LYS A 101 -10.62 14.34 1.71
N ASP A 102 -9.89 14.32 0.61
CA ASP A 102 -9.37 15.55 0.02
C ASP A 102 -10.48 16.34 -0.72
N SER A 103 -10.12 17.52 -1.22
CA SER A 103 -11.01 18.38 -2.00
C SER A 103 -11.53 17.75 -3.32
N GLN A 104 -10.95 16.63 -3.76
CA GLN A 104 -11.42 15.86 -4.92
C GLN A 104 -12.31 14.67 -4.51
N GLY A 105 -12.58 14.51 -3.21
CA GLY A 105 -13.38 13.41 -2.67
C GLY A 105 -12.63 12.09 -2.53
N ARG A 106 -11.31 12.06 -2.77
CA ARG A 106 -10.50 10.85 -2.60
C ARG A 106 -10.20 10.64 -1.11
N PRO A 107 -10.28 9.40 -0.58
CA PRO A 107 -9.94 9.18 0.81
C PRO A 107 -8.46 9.46 1.09
N ARG A 108 -8.19 9.96 2.29
CA ARG A 108 -6.85 10.29 2.79
C ARG A 108 -6.70 9.82 4.23
N ILE A 109 -5.45 9.74 4.68
CA ILE A 109 -5.11 9.53 6.08
C ILE A 109 -5.78 10.61 6.98
N PRO A 110 -6.18 10.28 8.22
CA PRO A 110 -6.61 11.29 9.20
C PRO A 110 -5.55 12.38 9.40
N ASN A 111 -5.97 13.58 9.79
CA ASN A 111 -5.09 14.74 9.92
C ASN A 111 -3.82 14.45 10.76
N ARG A 112 -2.70 14.99 10.30
CA ARG A 112 -1.38 14.95 10.92
C ARG A 112 -0.73 16.31 10.75
N GLU A 113 0.06 16.74 11.74
CA GLU A 113 0.72 18.05 11.72
C GLU A 113 1.65 18.23 10.50
N TYR A 114 2.29 17.15 10.08
CA TYR A 114 3.23 17.15 8.96
C TYR A 114 2.55 17.02 7.58
N ILE A 115 1.24 16.77 7.52
CA ILE A 115 0.48 16.69 6.27
C ILE A 115 -0.49 17.86 6.19
N ALA A 116 -0.17 18.84 5.35
CA ALA A 116 -0.98 20.03 5.17
C ALA A 116 -2.39 19.68 4.68
N SER A 117 -3.38 20.16 5.43
CA SER A 117 -4.77 20.27 4.96
C SER A 117 -4.86 21.36 3.90
N ARG A 118 -5.79 21.18 2.96
CA ARG A 118 -6.10 22.14 1.90
C ARG A 118 -7.56 22.55 1.98
N SER A 119 -7.88 23.69 1.37
CA SER A 119 -9.26 24.15 1.23
C SER A 119 -10.09 23.10 0.48
N GLY A 120 -11.25 22.75 1.03
CA GLY A 120 -12.15 21.72 0.47
C GLY A 120 -11.90 20.31 1.01
N ASP A 121 -10.84 20.07 1.78
CA ASP A 121 -10.69 18.79 2.48
C ASP A 121 -11.82 18.59 3.50
N VAL A 122 -12.28 17.34 3.65
CA VAL A 122 -13.35 16.95 4.57
C VAL A 122 -12.77 16.09 5.69
N ASN A 123 -13.05 16.48 6.93
CA ASN A 123 -12.68 15.68 8.09
C ASN A 123 -13.58 14.46 8.24
N GLY A 124 -12.97 13.33 8.54
CA GLY A 124 -13.66 12.14 9.02
C GLY A 124 -13.81 12.12 10.54
N ALA A 125 -14.20 10.97 11.06
CA ALA A 125 -14.37 10.73 12.48
C ALA A 125 -13.87 9.33 12.86
N VAL A 126 -13.36 9.21 14.08
CA VAL A 126 -12.86 7.96 14.66
C VAL A 126 -13.61 7.66 15.94
N ALA A 127 -13.77 6.38 16.26
CA ALA A 127 -14.30 5.93 17.54
C ALA A 127 -13.47 6.48 18.71
N THR A 128 -14.09 6.59 19.88
CA THR A 128 -13.44 7.09 21.11
C THR A 128 -12.68 6.00 21.88
N SER A 129 -12.93 4.73 21.58
CA SER A 129 -12.25 3.58 22.16
C SER A 129 -11.62 2.70 21.08
N THR A 130 -10.61 1.92 21.46
CA THR A 130 -9.98 0.95 20.56
C THR A 130 -10.91 -0.22 20.27
N GLY A 131 -10.89 -0.76 19.05
CA GLY A 131 -11.73 -1.89 18.63
C GLY A 131 -11.00 -3.22 18.51
N GLY A 132 -9.82 -3.37 19.11
CA GLY A 132 -9.14 -4.67 19.21
C GLY A 132 -8.67 -5.20 17.85
N ALA A 133 -8.26 -4.35 16.92
CA ALA A 133 -7.78 -4.77 15.60
C ALA A 133 -6.42 -5.50 15.66
N LEU A 134 -5.63 -5.28 16.72
CA LEU A 134 -4.39 -5.99 17.05
C LEU A 134 -4.48 -6.61 18.45
N THR A 135 -3.62 -7.58 18.74
CA THR A 135 -3.47 -8.19 20.08
C THR A 135 -2.50 -7.41 20.97
N THR A 136 -1.19 -7.51 20.73
CA THR A 136 -0.13 -6.97 21.57
C THR A 136 1.01 -6.42 20.72
N ALA A 137 1.83 -5.53 21.30
CA ALA A 137 3.01 -5.00 20.61
C ALA A 137 4.01 -6.11 20.25
N GLU A 138 4.19 -7.10 21.13
CA GLU A 138 5.09 -8.23 20.91
C GLU A 138 4.66 -9.12 19.73
N ASN A 139 3.35 -9.25 19.47
CA ASN A 139 2.88 -9.92 18.26
C ASN A 139 3.09 -9.04 17.03
N PHE A 140 2.74 -7.75 17.11
CA PHE A 140 2.89 -6.84 15.99
C PHE A 140 4.35 -6.71 15.50
N ASP A 141 5.33 -6.71 16.41
CA ASP A 141 6.77 -6.61 16.07
C ASP A 141 7.28 -7.77 15.19
N LYS A 142 6.54 -8.90 15.15
CA LYS A 142 6.87 -10.09 14.35
C LYS A 142 6.34 -10.02 12.91
N TRP A 143 5.44 -9.08 12.59
CA TRP A 143 4.78 -9.02 11.28
C TRP A 143 5.77 -8.79 10.12
N PHE A 144 6.78 -7.95 10.33
CA PHE A 144 7.74 -7.54 9.29
C PHE A 144 9.19 -7.89 9.67
N THR A 145 9.36 -8.90 10.52
CA THR A 145 10.64 -9.38 11.01
C THR A 145 10.70 -10.90 10.83
N ASP A 146 11.79 -11.43 10.31
CA ASP A 146 11.98 -12.88 10.20
C ASP A 146 12.19 -13.45 11.61
N VAL A 147 11.29 -14.31 12.06
CA VAL A 147 11.32 -14.88 13.41
C VAL A 147 11.20 -16.41 13.31
N PRO A 148 12.25 -17.16 13.67
CA PRO A 148 12.25 -18.62 13.60
C PRO A 148 11.04 -19.24 14.29
N GLY A 149 10.35 -20.14 13.60
CA GLY A 149 9.14 -20.80 14.08
C GLY A 149 7.85 -19.96 14.03
N VAL A 150 7.92 -18.65 13.73
CA VAL A 150 6.76 -17.74 13.65
C VAL A 150 6.40 -17.37 12.22
N ASN A 151 7.38 -17.20 11.33
CA ASN A 151 7.13 -17.00 9.90
C ASN A 151 8.22 -17.62 9.02
N LEU A 152 7.91 -17.81 7.74
CA LEU A 152 8.88 -18.07 6.67
C LEU A 152 8.85 -16.91 5.68
N SER A 153 9.97 -16.56 5.08
CA SER A 153 10.07 -15.41 4.18
C SER A 153 10.68 -15.77 2.82
N ARG A 154 10.34 -15.00 1.79
CA ARG A 154 11.08 -14.98 0.52
C ARG A 154 11.01 -13.62 -0.17
N PRO A 155 11.90 -13.31 -1.12
CA PRO A 155 11.75 -12.15 -1.97
C PRO A 155 10.47 -12.23 -2.81
N LEU A 156 9.83 -11.09 -3.04
CA LEU A 156 8.72 -10.91 -3.96
C LEU A 156 8.96 -9.65 -4.79
N SER A 157 8.98 -9.81 -6.12
CA SER A 157 9.13 -8.69 -7.05
C SER A 157 7.79 -8.32 -7.66
N LEU A 158 7.47 -7.03 -7.67
CA LEU A 158 6.31 -6.47 -8.36
C LEU A 158 6.81 -5.61 -9.52
N THR A 159 6.21 -5.78 -10.69
CA THR A 159 6.51 -4.97 -11.88
C THR A 159 5.43 -3.91 -12.06
N MET A 160 5.79 -2.66 -11.82
CA MET A 160 4.98 -1.50 -12.13
C MET A 160 5.06 -1.19 -13.62
N VAL A 161 3.92 -0.97 -14.28
CA VAL A 161 3.84 -0.67 -15.72
C VAL A 161 3.41 0.78 -15.91
N ARG A 162 4.16 1.54 -16.71
CA ARG A 162 3.79 2.91 -17.08
C ARG A 162 2.57 2.90 -18.00
N GLN A 163 1.54 3.65 -17.63
CA GLN A 163 0.32 3.78 -18.42
C GLN A 163 0.57 4.67 -19.63
N ALA A 164 0.01 4.30 -20.79
CA ALA A 164 0.25 4.97 -22.06
C ALA A 164 -0.04 6.49 -21.99
N ASN A 165 0.85 7.31 -22.53
CA ASN A 165 0.73 8.78 -22.56
C ASN A 165 0.62 9.44 -21.18
N SER A 166 1.16 8.79 -20.15
CA SER A 166 1.17 9.29 -18.78
C SER A 166 2.51 9.01 -18.08
N ASN A 167 2.72 9.67 -16.94
CA ASN A 167 3.75 9.34 -15.96
C ASN A 167 3.22 8.42 -14.85
N VAL A 168 2.01 7.86 -14.98
CA VAL A 168 1.44 6.96 -13.98
C VAL A 168 2.02 5.57 -14.15
N TYR A 169 2.63 5.06 -13.10
CA TYR A 169 3.01 3.66 -12.95
C TYR A 169 1.94 2.93 -12.15
N THR A 170 1.47 1.79 -12.67
CA THR A 170 0.46 0.96 -12.03
C THR A 170 0.97 -0.46 -11.86
N PHE A 171 0.81 -1.00 -10.66
CA PHE A 171 0.69 -2.43 -10.43
C PHE A 171 -0.74 -2.70 -9.99
N ASN A 172 -1.37 -3.72 -10.56
CA ASN A 172 -2.74 -4.08 -10.25
C ASN A 172 -2.90 -5.59 -10.38
N ASP A 173 -3.15 -6.27 -9.25
CA ASP A 173 -3.31 -7.72 -9.16
C ASP A 173 -4.40 -8.25 -10.11
N ARG A 174 -5.40 -7.43 -10.43
CA ARG A 174 -6.51 -7.80 -11.33
C ARG A 174 -6.15 -7.84 -12.80
N THR A 175 -5.07 -7.17 -13.20
CA THR A 175 -4.62 -7.10 -14.60
C THR A 175 -3.24 -7.72 -14.81
N ASP A 176 -2.47 -7.95 -13.75
CA ASP A 176 -1.24 -8.72 -13.81
C ASP A 176 -1.56 -10.20 -14.10
N ALA A 177 -0.93 -10.79 -15.11
CA ALA A 177 -1.27 -12.14 -15.56
C ALA A 177 -1.07 -13.22 -14.49
N PHE A 178 -0.05 -13.08 -13.64
CA PHE A 178 0.23 -14.05 -12.58
C PHE A 178 -0.82 -13.97 -11.47
N PHE A 179 -1.15 -12.77 -11.01
CA PHE A 179 -2.12 -12.57 -9.93
C PHE A 179 -3.57 -12.72 -10.39
N ALA A 180 -3.91 -12.27 -11.59
CA ALA A 180 -5.23 -12.48 -12.18
C ALA A 180 -5.54 -13.97 -12.33
N GLY A 181 -4.55 -14.78 -12.72
CA GLY A 181 -4.67 -16.24 -12.76
C GLY A 181 -4.89 -16.91 -11.40
N ARG A 182 -4.56 -16.22 -10.30
CA ARG A 182 -4.80 -16.65 -8.91
C ARG A 182 -6.08 -16.06 -8.30
N GLY A 183 -6.79 -15.19 -9.02
CA GLY A 183 -8.03 -14.57 -8.55
C GLY A 183 -7.83 -13.42 -7.53
N GLY A 184 -6.61 -12.94 -7.35
CA GLY A 184 -6.26 -11.84 -6.44
C GLY A 184 -4.77 -11.81 -6.10
N PHE A 185 -4.40 -10.97 -5.14
CA PHE A 185 -3.00 -10.84 -4.71
C PHE A 185 -2.58 -11.99 -3.78
N PHE A 186 -2.22 -13.12 -4.37
CA PHE A 186 -1.83 -14.34 -3.65
C PHE A 186 -0.41 -14.79 -4.00
N PRO A 187 0.61 -14.02 -3.58
CA PRO A 187 1.98 -14.18 -4.07
C PRO A 187 2.63 -15.50 -3.70
N ILE A 188 2.19 -16.14 -2.61
CA ILE A 188 2.77 -17.37 -2.04
C ILE A 188 1.76 -18.52 -1.94
N ASN A 189 0.71 -18.49 -2.77
CA ASN A 189 -0.27 -19.59 -2.83
C ASN A 189 0.43 -20.93 -3.14
N GLY A 190 0.29 -21.89 -2.24
CA GLY A 190 0.88 -23.22 -2.31
C GLY A 190 2.36 -23.30 -1.92
N GLU A 191 2.95 -22.21 -1.45
CA GLU A 191 4.37 -22.10 -1.10
C GLU A 191 4.55 -21.87 0.41
N LEU A 192 5.78 -21.92 0.92
CA LEU A 192 6.12 -21.74 2.33
C LEU A 192 5.33 -22.71 3.23
N TRP A 193 4.45 -22.27 4.12
CA TRP A 193 3.59 -23.15 4.92
C TRP A 193 2.32 -23.59 4.19
N GLY A 194 2.15 -23.18 2.93
CA GLY A 194 1.06 -23.57 2.07
C GLY A 194 -0.11 -22.59 2.16
N ASN A 195 -1.30 -23.08 1.83
CA ASN A 195 -2.50 -22.26 1.83
C ASN A 195 -3.12 -22.22 3.23
N SER A 196 -3.36 -21.02 3.74
CA SER A 196 -3.98 -20.81 5.03
C SER A 196 -5.50 -21.01 5.03
N GLY A 197 -6.15 -21.19 3.88
CA GLY A 197 -7.55 -21.64 3.79
C GLY A 197 -8.41 -20.81 2.84
N GLY A 198 -9.68 -20.62 3.20
CA GLY A 198 -10.70 -20.00 2.35
C GLY A 198 -11.64 -21.01 1.70
N THR A 199 -12.90 -20.64 1.52
CA THR A 199 -13.87 -21.47 0.81
C THR A 199 -13.64 -21.30 -0.69
N THR A 200 -13.19 -22.37 -1.35
CA THR A 200 -12.98 -22.56 -2.80
C THR A 200 -12.88 -21.26 -3.63
N PRO A 201 -11.68 -20.89 -4.12
CA PRO A 201 -10.43 -21.66 -4.07
C PRO A 201 -9.75 -21.61 -2.70
N ASN A 202 -9.01 -22.68 -2.38
CA ASN A 202 -8.09 -22.70 -1.24
C ASN A 202 -6.89 -21.78 -1.55
N GLN A 203 -6.65 -20.76 -0.73
CA GLN A 203 -5.61 -19.75 -0.93
C GLN A 203 -4.82 -19.49 0.36
N ASN A 204 -3.69 -18.79 0.25
CA ASN A 204 -2.95 -18.27 1.38
C ASN A 204 -3.39 -16.83 1.65
N PHE A 205 -4.06 -16.62 2.77
CA PHE A 205 -4.53 -15.31 3.26
C PHE A 205 -3.72 -14.80 4.45
N HIS A 206 -2.66 -15.48 4.89
CA HIS A 206 -1.97 -15.12 6.13
C HIS A 206 -0.53 -14.76 5.83
N PHE A 207 -0.33 -13.57 5.27
CA PHE A 207 1.00 -13.12 4.90
C PHE A 207 1.19 -11.62 5.04
N THR A 208 2.44 -11.20 5.15
CA THR A 208 2.83 -9.79 5.08
C THR A 208 3.70 -9.54 3.86
N TYR A 209 3.70 -8.31 3.36
CA TYR A 209 4.62 -7.83 2.34
C TYR A 209 5.25 -6.52 2.80
N GLU A 210 6.57 -6.46 2.74
CA GLU A 210 7.38 -5.29 3.05
C GLU A 210 8.16 -4.87 1.82
N LEU A 211 8.13 -3.58 1.50
CA LEU A 211 8.91 -2.98 0.42
C LEU A 211 9.61 -1.71 0.91
N ASN A 212 10.88 -1.55 0.53
CA ASN A 212 11.64 -0.31 0.65
C ASN A 212 12.08 0.14 -0.75
N THR A 213 11.81 1.40 -1.07
CA THR A 213 12.13 2.01 -2.37
C THR A 213 12.46 3.49 -2.16
N SER A 214 13.12 4.15 -3.10
CA SER A 214 13.34 5.59 -3.06
C SER A 214 12.74 6.30 -4.26
N PHE A 215 12.59 7.62 -4.12
CA PHE A 215 12.18 8.51 -5.20
C PHE A 215 12.77 9.90 -4.97
N VAL A 216 12.84 10.71 -6.03
CA VAL A 216 13.18 12.14 -5.93
C VAL A 216 11.90 12.96 -5.88
N TYR A 217 11.78 13.84 -4.89
CA TYR A 217 10.66 14.78 -4.81
C TYR A 217 10.88 15.96 -5.75
N GLU A 218 9.88 16.23 -6.58
CA GLU A 218 9.82 17.38 -7.49
C GLU A 218 8.62 18.24 -7.13
N ARG A 219 8.87 19.40 -6.53
CA ARG A 219 7.81 20.27 -6.01
C ARG A 219 6.96 20.82 -7.15
N GLY A 220 5.64 20.75 -7.00
CA GLY A 220 4.70 21.26 -8.00
C GLY A 220 4.54 20.38 -9.24
N HIS A 221 5.14 19.18 -9.25
CA HIS A 221 4.99 18.20 -10.33
C HIS A 221 3.81 17.24 -10.11
N ASN A 222 2.94 17.52 -9.13
CA ASN A 222 1.77 16.70 -8.79
C ASN A 222 2.13 15.23 -8.54
N GLN A 223 3.27 15.00 -7.86
CA GLN A 223 3.65 13.66 -7.46
C GLN A 223 2.65 13.12 -6.43
N ALA A 224 2.16 11.91 -6.66
CA ALA A 224 1.18 11.26 -5.81
C ALA A 224 1.40 9.75 -5.74
N PHE A 225 0.96 9.16 -4.63
CA PHE A 225 0.92 7.72 -4.41
C PHE A 225 -0.48 7.33 -3.94
N THR A 226 -1.05 6.31 -4.57
CA THR A 226 -2.33 5.72 -4.19
C THR A 226 -2.13 4.24 -3.98
N PHE A 227 -2.61 3.74 -2.85
CA PHE A 227 -2.82 2.31 -2.64
C PHE A 227 -4.32 2.01 -2.67
N THR A 228 -4.69 0.84 -3.20
CA THR A 228 -6.02 0.25 -3.06
C THR A 228 -5.90 -1.24 -2.75
N GLY A 229 -6.53 -1.67 -1.66
CA GLY A 229 -6.48 -3.07 -1.26
C GLY A 229 -7.06 -3.33 0.13
N ASP A 230 -6.87 -4.56 0.58
CA ASP A 230 -7.23 -5.13 1.87
C ASP A 230 -6.14 -6.12 2.29
N ASP A 231 -5.89 -6.39 3.57
CA ASP A 231 -6.51 -5.82 4.77
C ASP A 231 -5.75 -4.58 5.27
N ASP A 232 -4.55 -4.76 5.83
CA ASP A 232 -3.78 -3.72 6.51
C ASP A 232 -2.67 -3.14 5.63
N VAL A 233 -2.62 -1.81 5.47
CA VAL A 233 -1.54 -1.07 4.77
C VAL A 233 -1.09 0.17 5.51
N TRP A 234 0.23 0.29 5.64
CA TRP A 234 0.90 1.50 6.09
C TRP A 234 2.00 1.90 5.12
N VAL A 235 2.03 3.18 4.75
CA VAL A 235 3.10 3.74 3.92
C VAL A 235 3.75 4.88 4.66
N PHE A 236 5.07 4.88 4.68
CA PHE A 236 5.89 5.89 5.30
C PHE A 236 6.77 6.55 4.24
N ILE A 237 6.91 7.87 4.32
CA ILE A 237 7.90 8.63 3.54
C ILE A 237 8.84 9.30 4.53
N ASP A 238 10.14 9.05 4.41
CA ASP A 238 11.15 9.57 5.33
C ASP A 238 10.76 9.32 6.81
N ASN A 239 10.45 8.04 7.08
CA ASN A 239 9.98 7.52 8.36
C ASN A 239 8.65 8.08 8.88
N LYS A 240 7.92 8.93 8.14
CA LYS A 240 6.62 9.50 8.59
C LYS A 240 5.44 8.85 7.89
N LEU A 241 4.43 8.43 8.65
CA LEU A 241 3.24 7.75 8.15
C LEU A 241 2.39 8.67 7.26
N VAL A 242 2.12 8.26 6.02
CA VAL A 242 1.35 9.02 5.02
C VAL A 242 0.10 8.31 4.50
N ILE A 243 0.01 6.99 4.66
CA ILE A 243 -1.19 6.17 4.41
C ILE A 243 -1.41 5.27 5.64
N ASP A 244 -2.64 5.26 6.16
CA ASP A 244 -3.07 4.49 7.34
C ASP A 244 -4.40 3.79 7.00
N ILE A 245 -4.27 2.58 6.44
CA ILE A 245 -5.38 1.71 6.08
C ILE A 245 -5.26 0.45 6.94
N GLY A 246 -5.51 0.54 8.23
CA GLY A 246 -5.43 -0.62 9.12
C GLY A 246 -6.77 -1.36 9.24
N GLY A 247 -6.72 -2.56 9.80
CA GLY A 247 -7.88 -3.39 10.09
C GLY A 247 -8.26 -4.35 8.99
N VAL A 248 -9.30 -5.14 9.27
CA VAL A 248 -9.85 -6.13 8.35
C VAL A 248 -11.09 -5.54 7.70
N HIS A 249 -11.05 -5.35 6.38
CA HIS A 249 -12.10 -4.68 5.62
C HIS A 249 -12.04 -5.05 4.14
N ALA A 250 -13.15 -4.91 3.41
CA ALA A 250 -13.09 -4.94 1.95
C ALA A 250 -12.20 -3.81 1.41
N ALA A 251 -11.66 -3.95 0.20
CA ALA A 251 -10.73 -3.01 -0.41
C ALA A 251 -11.06 -1.53 -0.14
N ARG A 252 -10.04 -0.79 0.30
CA ARG A 252 -10.07 0.66 0.52
C ARG A 252 -8.93 1.33 -0.19
N SER A 253 -9.15 2.58 -0.58
CA SER A 253 -8.13 3.40 -1.24
C SER A 253 -7.73 4.55 -0.34
N GLN A 254 -6.44 4.92 -0.33
CA GLN A 254 -6.01 6.24 0.13
C GLN A 254 -4.98 6.81 -0.84
N THR A 255 -5.04 8.13 -1.03
CA THR A 255 -4.08 8.88 -1.84
C THR A 255 -3.31 9.87 -0.98
N ILE A 256 -2.00 9.94 -1.19
CA ILE A 256 -1.16 11.05 -0.73
C ILE A 256 -0.58 11.81 -1.92
N GLU A 257 -0.77 13.13 -1.91
CA GLU A 257 -0.08 14.06 -2.80
C GLU A 257 1.15 14.63 -2.07
N LEU A 258 2.32 14.54 -2.69
CA LEU A 258 3.58 14.87 -2.02
C LEU A 258 3.72 16.36 -1.69
N ASP A 259 3.08 17.24 -2.46
CA ASP A 259 3.01 18.67 -2.16
C ASP A 259 2.20 19.01 -0.89
N ARG A 260 1.65 18.01 -0.18
CA ARG A 260 1.06 18.17 1.15
C ARG A 260 2.06 17.91 2.26
N LEU A 261 3.19 17.30 1.97
CA LEU A 261 4.19 16.87 2.94
C LEU A 261 5.15 18.03 3.20
N ASN A 262 4.98 18.71 4.33
CA ASN A 262 5.65 20.01 4.59
C ASN A 262 7.16 19.91 4.85
N TRP A 263 7.70 18.70 4.99
CA TRP A 263 9.12 18.44 5.24
C TRP A 263 9.90 18.07 3.97
N LEU A 264 9.21 17.85 2.84
CA LEU A 264 9.89 17.51 1.60
C LEU A 264 10.51 18.76 0.97
N VAL A 265 11.75 18.61 0.49
CA VAL A 265 12.57 19.64 -0.15
C VAL A 265 12.77 19.25 -1.61
N ASP A 266 12.53 20.20 -2.50
CA ASP A 266 12.63 20.01 -3.95
C ASP A 266 14.00 19.46 -4.36
N GLY A 267 14.00 18.46 -5.24
CA GLY A 267 15.18 17.78 -5.76
C GLY A 267 15.86 16.80 -4.79
N GLN A 268 15.36 16.62 -3.57
CA GLN A 268 15.91 15.65 -2.61
C GLN A 268 15.34 14.25 -2.83
N GLU A 269 16.18 13.25 -2.53
CA GLU A 269 15.79 11.84 -2.53
C GLU A 269 15.23 11.44 -1.17
N TYR A 270 14.15 10.67 -1.18
CA TYR A 270 13.46 10.18 0.01
C TYR A 270 13.14 8.69 -0.12
N ASN A 271 13.15 8.01 1.03
CA ASN A 271 12.68 6.63 1.12
C ASN A 271 11.16 6.58 1.24
N LEU A 272 10.56 5.59 0.59
CA LEU A 272 9.20 5.12 0.80
C LEU A 272 9.26 3.69 1.33
N ASN A 273 8.71 3.49 2.53
CA ASN A 273 8.57 2.19 3.14
C ASN A 273 7.09 1.80 3.11
N PHE A 274 6.80 0.62 2.58
CA PHE A 274 5.46 0.10 2.39
C PHE A 274 5.31 -1.21 3.16
N PHE A 275 4.25 -1.32 3.94
CA PHE A 275 3.95 -2.45 4.80
C PHE A 275 2.52 -2.87 4.55
N PHE A 276 2.33 -4.13 4.19
CA PHE A 276 1.03 -4.74 3.89
C PHE A 276 0.86 -6.04 4.68
N ALA A 277 -0.33 -6.30 5.19
CA ALA A 277 -0.70 -7.59 5.74
C ALA A 277 -2.07 -8.03 5.23
N GLU A 278 -2.11 -9.23 4.66
CA GLU A 278 -3.33 -9.99 4.40
C GLU A 278 -3.50 -10.96 5.57
N ARG A 279 -4.67 -10.94 6.20
CA ARG A 279 -4.90 -11.75 7.41
C ARG A 279 -6.33 -12.25 7.58
N HIS A 280 -7.16 -12.14 6.54
CA HIS A 280 -8.54 -12.63 6.58
C HIS A 280 -9.00 -13.30 5.27
N ARG A 281 -9.66 -14.46 5.39
CA ARG A 281 -10.04 -15.37 4.28
C ARG A 281 -11.13 -14.92 3.30
N THR A 282 -11.39 -13.62 3.12
CA THR A 282 -12.48 -13.16 2.23
C THR A 282 -11.99 -12.87 0.82
N GLN A 283 -11.00 -12.00 0.69
CA GLN A 283 -10.39 -11.59 -0.59
C GLN A 283 -9.02 -10.99 -0.28
N SER A 284 -8.14 -10.94 -1.28
CA SER A 284 -6.84 -10.24 -1.19
C SER A 284 -6.66 -9.36 -2.41
N ASN A 285 -6.53 -8.05 -2.21
CA ASN A 285 -6.52 -7.03 -3.26
C ASN A 285 -5.27 -6.16 -3.13
N PHE A 286 -4.57 -5.90 -4.24
CA PHE A 286 -3.35 -5.11 -4.21
C PHE A 286 -3.17 -4.30 -5.48
N ARG A 287 -3.32 -2.99 -5.34
CA ARG A 287 -3.08 -2.04 -6.42
C ARG A 287 -2.31 -0.83 -5.91
N ILE A 288 -1.27 -0.47 -6.66
CA ILE A 288 -0.53 0.77 -6.49
C ILE A 288 -0.65 1.56 -7.78
N ASP A 289 -1.01 2.84 -7.67
CA ASP A 289 -0.86 3.83 -8.75
C ASP A 289 -0.01 4.98 -8.24
N THR A 290 1.02 5.38 -9.00
CA THR A 290 1.87 6.49 -8.62
C THR A 290 2.41 7.24 -9.82
N THR A 291 2.59 8.55 -9.65
CA THR A 291 3.33 9.39 -10.61
C THR A 291 4.82 9.54 -10.23
N MET A 292 5.26 8.91 -9.13
CA MET A 292 6.65 8.89 -8.71
C MET A 292 7.43 7.86 -9.53
N VAL A 293 8.64 8.22 -9.94
CA VAL A 293 9.60 7.26 -10.51
C VAL A 293 10.33 6.58 -9.36
N LEU A 294 9.74 5.47 -8.89
CA LEU A 294 10.29 4.65 -7.82
C LEU A 294 11.58 3.93 -8.25
N ARG A 295 12.51 3.76 -7.32
CA ARG A 295 13.80 3.10 -7.54
C ARG A 295 13.96 1.93 -6.59
N ALA A 296 14.39 0.78 -7.10
CA ALA A 296 14.71 -0.35 -6.27
C ALA A 296 15.85 0.01 -5.30
N ILE A 297 15.69 -0.37 -4.04
CA ILE A 297 16.76 -0.42 -3.05
C ILE A 297 17.04 -1.91 -2.82
N ASP A 298 18.30 -2.30 -2.69
CA ASP A 298 18.64 -3.69 -2.42
C ASP A 298 17.88 -4.21 -1.19
N PRO A 299 17.19 -5.36 -1.28
CA PRO A 299 16.39 -5.87 -0.17
C PRO A 299 17.29 -6.29 1.01
N PRO A 300 16.78 -6.28 2.26
CA PRO A 300 17.48 -6.89 3.38
C PRO A 300 17.78 -8.36 3.09
N ALA A 301 18.89 -8.90 3.62
CA ALA A 301 19.22 -10.31 3.46
C ALA A 301 18.09 -11.18 4.07
N THR A 302 17.42 -11.98 3.23
CA THR A 302 16.47 -13.01 3.69
C THR A 302 17.23 -14.19 4.27
N SER A 303 16.81 -14.71 5.43
CA SER A 303 17.39 -15.95 5.95
C SER A 303 16.83 -17.14 5.18
N ALA A 304 17.64 -17.72 4.29
CA ALA A 304 17.38 -19.05 3.73
C ALA A 304 17.70 -20.11 4.79
N LEU A 305 16.88 -20.20 5.83
CA LEU A 305 16.92 -21.34 6.75
C LEU A 305 15.91 -22.36 6.24
N PHE A 306 16.38 -23.19 5.31
CA PHE A 306 15.79 -24.50 5.04
C PHE A 306 16.37 -25.44 6.10
N ASP A 307 15.53 -25.95 6.99
CA ASP A 307 15.76 -27.19 7.75
C ASP A 307 14.92 -28.34 7.19
#